data_AF-A0A0J8QRU7-F1
#
_entry.id   AF-A0A0J8QRU7-F1
#
_cell.length_a   1.000
_cell.length_b   1.000
_cell.length_c   1.000
_cell.angle_alpha   90.00
_cell.angle_beta   90.00
_cell.angle_gamma   90.00
#
_symmetry.space_group_name_H-M   'P 1'
#
loop_
_entity.id
_entity.type
_entity.pdbx_description
1 polymer ?
#
loop_
_entity_poly.entity_id
_entity_poly.type
_entity_poly.pdbx_seq_one_letter_code
_entity_poly.pdbx_strand_id
1 'polypeptide(L)'
;MKPYLHTMKTTLTHRNGSSEEMSPKQIIKDIFYRPAIDRKRGTQLELVLSVPAASTVTLIYEFEKAILRYTEYPPDANRGFNVAPAVIRILDSNNTSDTLTPSFIYLRTTSLLLPLPTPDFSMPYNVIILTSTVIALAFGNIFNLLVRRLVGAEEAPPSGVKAVIRSKIVALKDKIRGKETKVE
;
A
#
# COMPACT_ATOMS: atom_id res chain seq x y z
N MET A 1 -14.16 7.59 0.84
CA MET A 1 -15.30 6.68 1.12
C MET A 1 -16.49 7.14 0.30
N LYS A 2 -17.11 6.24 -0.46
CA LYS A 2 -18.33 6.53 -1.23
C LYS A 2 -19.49 5.78 -0.58
N PRO A 3 -20.33 6.45 0.22
CA PRO A 3 -21.44 5.79 0.91
C PRO A 3 -22.53 5.42 -0.08
N TYR A 4 -23.15 4.28 0.15
CA TYR A 4 -24.30 3.79 -0.58
C TYR A 4 -25.57 4.20 0.16
N LEU A 5 -26.16 5.32 -0.23
CA LEU A 5 -27.34 5.86 0.46
C LEU A 5 -28.54 4.89 0.43
N HIS A 6 -28.63 4.04 -0.58
CA HIS A 6 -29.70 3.05 -0.71
C HIS A 6 -29.62 1.91 0.32
N THR A 7 -28.45 1.68 0.95
CA THR A 7 -28.29 0.69 2.03
C THR A 7 -28.49 1.29 3.42
N MET A 8 -28.91 2.56 3.50
CA MET A 8 -29.11 3.24 4.76
C MET A 8 -30.32 2.67 5.51
N LYS A 9 -30.05 2.03 6.64
CA LYS A 9 -31.03 1.52 7.60
C LYS A 9 -31.06 2.41 8.82
N THR A 10 -32.25 2.62 9.37
CA THR A 10 -32.46 3.43 10.56
C THR A 10 -33.12 2.59 11.63
N THR A 11 -32.48 2.46 12.78
CA THR A 11 -33.07 1.80 13.96
C THR A 11 -33.24 2.80 15.08
N LEU A 12 -34.41 2.78 15.70
CA LEU A 12 -34.75 3.60 16.86
C LEU A 12 -34.74 2.70 18.09
N THR A 13 -33.88 2.99 19.05
CA THR A 13 -33.85 2.30 20.33
C THR A 13 -34.40 3.22 21.40
N HIS A 14 -35.51 2.82 22.01
CA HIS A 14 -36.11 3.54 23.13
C HIS A 14 -35.39 3.20 24.44
N ARG A 15 -35.55 4.05 25.46
CA ARG A 15 -35.02 3.82 26.81
C ARG A 15 -35.41 2.47 27.42
N ASN A 16 -36.53 1.90 26.99
CA ASN A 16 -37.04 0.62 27.48
C ASN A 16 -36.35 -0.59 26.84
N GLY A 17 -35.36 -0.37 25.96
CA GLY A 17 -34.62 -1.43 25.26
C GLY A 17 -35.31 -1.97 24.01
N SER A 18 -36.55 -1.55 23.73
CA SER A 18 -37.20 -1.86 22.45
C SER A 18 -36.47 -1.16 21.31
N SER A 19 -36.10 -1.95 20.30
CA SER A 19 -35.48 -1.46 19.07
C SER A 19 -36.42 -1.73 17.91
N GLU A 20 -36.79 -0.67 17.21
CA GLU A 20 -37.69 -0.73 16.06
C GLU A 20 -36.96 -0.26 14.81
N GLU A 21 -37.02 -1.05 13.74
CA GLU A 21 -36.56 -0.60 12.44
C GLU A 21 -37.62 0.33 11.86
N MET A 22 -37.22 1.56 11.57
CA MET A 22 -38.13 2.61 11.10
C MET A 22 -37.82 2.99 9.67
N SER A 23 -38.84 3.50 8.97
CA SER A 23 -38.63 4.07 7.65
C SER A 23 -37.72 5.31 7.76
N PRO A 24 -36.65 5.42 6.93
CA PRO A 24 -35.73 6.55 6.98
C PRO A 24 -36.41 7.93 6.88
N LYS A 25 -37.54 8.01 6.16
CA LYS A 25 -38.29 9.26 5.93
C LYS A 25 -38.88 9.90 7.20
N GLN A 26 -39.09 9.12 8.26
CA GLN A 26 -39.66 9.65 9.51
C GLN A 26 -38.62 10.38 10.35
N ILE A 27 -37.36 9.97 10.24
CA ILE A 27 -36.25 10.51 11.05
C ILE A 27 -35.41 11.48 10.23
N ILE A 28 -35.12 11.15 8.97
CA ILE A 28 -34.30 11.97 8.08
C ILE A 28 -35.21 12.97 7.35
N LYS A 29 -35.09 14.24 7.69
CA LYS A 29 -35.88 15.34 7.09
C LYS A 29 -35.30 15.79 5.76
N ASP A 30 -33.98 15.91 5.69
CA ASP A 30 -33.27 16.37 4.50
C ASP A 30 -31.88 15.72 4.39
N ILE A 31 -31.41 15.58 3.16
CA ILE A 31 -30.13 14.95 2.82
C ILE A 31 -29.42 15.83 1.80
N PHE A 32 -28.29 16.42 2.20
CA PHE A 32 -27.37 17.04 1.27
C PHE A 32 -26.22 16.08 0.98
N TYR A 33 -26.17 15.56 -0.25
CA TYR A 33 -25.17 14.62 -0.69
C TYR A 33 -24.34 15.18 -1.85
N ARG A 34 -23.02 15.22 -1.65
CA ARG A 34 -22.05 15.54 -2.70
C ARG A 34 -21.13 14.34 -2.92
N PRO A 35 -21.18 13.69 -4.09
CA PRO A 35 -20.36 12.51 -4.34
C PRO A 35 -18.86 12.85 -4.38
N ALA A 36 -18.05 11.88 -3.92
CA ALA A 36 -16.61 11.92 -4.09
C ALA A 36 -16.23 11.89 -5.58
N ILE A 37 -15.19 12.65 -5.91
CA ILE A 37 -14.48 12.54 -7.17
C ILE A 37 -13.09 12.04 -6.82
N ASP A 38 -12.74 10.90 -7.40
CA ASP A 38 -11.47 10.24 -7.13
C ASP A 38 -10.28 11.21 -7.25
N ARG A 39 -9.43 11.24 -6.21
CA ARG A 39 -8.23 12.10 -6.07
C ARG A 39 -8.43 13.61 -6.20
N LYS A 40 -9.68 14.10 -6.28
CA LYS A 40 -10.00 15.53 -6.36
C LYS A 40 -10.80 16.04 -5.18
N ARG A 41 -11.80 15.27 -4.72
CA ARG A 41 -12.74 15.72 -3.69
C ARG A 41 -13.35 14.53 -2.94
N GLY A 42 -13.40 14.61 -1.61
CA GLY A 42 -14.12 13.63 -0.78
C GLY A 42 -15.64 13.71 -0.92
N THR A 43 -16.33 12.71 -0.37
CA THR A 43 -17.80 12.75 -0.25
C THR A 43 -18.17 13.71 0.89
N GLN A 44 -19.21 14.51 0.69
CA GLN A 44 -19.88 15.26 1.74
C GLN A 44 -21.28 14.67 1.92
N LEU A 45 -21.61 14.28 3.14
CA LEU A 45 -22.92 13.78 3.51
C LEU A 45 -23.38 14.58 4.73
N GLU A 46 -24.44 15.35 4.56
CA GLU A 46 -25.10 16.08 5.63
C GLU A 46 -26.54 15.59 5.73
N LEU A 47 -26.98 15.33 6.96
CA LEU A 47 -28.29 14.79 7.26
C LEU A 47 -28.97 15.72 8.27
N VAL A 48 -30.19 16.14 7.97
CA VAL A 48 -31.05 16.81 8.94
C VAL A 48 -31.90 15.74 9.60
N LEU A 49 -31.66 15.49 10.90
CA LEU A 49 -32.28 14.41 11.64
C LEU A 49 -33.27 14.95 12.68
N SER A 50 -34.41 14.26 12.83
CA SER A 50 -35.36 14.44 13.91
C SER A 50 -35.19 13.30 14.91
N VAL A 51 -34.57 13.57 16.06
CA VAL A 51 -34.36 12.57 17.11
C VAL A 51 -35.45 12.71 18.17
N PRO A 52 -36.30 11.69 18.40
CA PRO A 52 -37.31 11.73 19.45
C PRO A 52 -36.70 11.81 20.86
N ALA A 53 -37.44 12.38 21.80
CA ALA A 53 -36.99 12.47 23.19
C ALA A 53 -36.76 11.08 23.81
N ALA A 54 -35.73 10.96 24.66
CA ALA A 54 -35.38 9.73 25.36
C ALA A 54 -35.21 8.50 24.44
N SER A 55 -34.65 8.72 23.25
CA SER A 55 -34.38 7.68 22.26
C SER A 55 -32.99 7.82 21.64
N THR A 56 -32.50 6.72 21.07
CA THR A 56 -31.24 6.66 20.34
C THR A 56 -31.53 6.26 18.90
N VAL A 57 -31.15 7.11 17.95
CA VAL A 57 -31.23 6.82 16.51
C VAL A 57 -29.89 6.26 16.05
N THR A 58 -29.92 5.08 15.43
CA THR A 58 -28.74 4.48 14.80
C THR A 58 -28.94 4.42 13.30
N LEU A 59 -27.98 4.97 12.56
CA LEU A 59 -27.93 4.95 11.10
C LEU A 59 -26.82 4.01 10.66
N ILE A 60 -27.17 3.01 9.85
CA ILE A 60 -26.22 2.02 9.31
C ILE A 60 -26.24 2.16 7.79
N TYR A 61 -25.09 2.34 7.17
CA TYR A 61 -24.96 2.37 5.72
C TYR A 61 -23.64 1.73 5.30
N GLU A 62 -23.65 1.15 4.11
CA GLU A 62 -22.46 0.59 3.50
C GLU A 62 -21.71 1.66 2.70
N PHE A 63 -20.42 1.45 2.50
CA PHE A 63 -19.61 2.35 1.69
C PHE A 63 -18.51 1.60 0.94
N GLU A 64 -18.16 2.15 -0.21
CA GLU A 64 -17.02 1.69 -0.99
C GLU A 64 -15.70 2.21 -0.39
N LYS A 65 -14.77 1.28 -0.14
CA LYS A 65 -13.36 1.60 0.18
C LYS A 65 -12.63 1.88 -1.13
N ALA A 66 -11.96 3.02 -1.22
CA ALA A 66 -11.15 3.35 -2.39
C ALA A 66 -9.85 2.56 -2.38
N ILE A 67 -9.44 2.04 -3.54
CA ILE A 67 -8.12 1.45 -3.73
C ILE A 67 -7.10 2.58 -3.91
N LEU A 68 -6.13 2.61 -3.01
CA LEU A 68 -5.06 3.59 -3.02
C LEU A 68 -3.91 3.13 -3.92
N ARG A 69 -3.23 4.09 -4.54
CA ARG A 69 -1.97 3.86 -5.25
C ARG A 69 -0.83 3.74 -4.24
N TYR A 70 0.28 3.13 -4.66
CA TYR A 70 1.46 2.97 -3.81
C TYR A 70 1.98 4.30 -3.23
N THR A 71 1.88 5.40 -3.99
CA THR A 71 2.28 6.75 -3.56
C THR A 71 1.32 7.42 -2.58
N GLU A 72 0.11 6.87 -2.42
CA GLU A 72 -0.97 7.46 -1.61
C GLU A 72 -1.03 6.85 -0.21
N TYR A 73 -0.31 5.75 0.04
CA TYR A 73 -0.20 5.17 1.37
C TYR A 73 0.66 6.05 2.28
N PRO A 74 0.26 6.24 3.55
CA PRO A 74 1.13 6.86 4.54
C PRO A 74 2.37 5.99 4.79
N PRO A 75 3.43 6.54 5.39
CA PRO A 75 4.65 5.79 5.71
C PRO A 75 4.40 4.50 6.52
N ASP A 76 3.34 4.48 7.32
CA ASP A 76 2.84 3.28 7.98
C ASP A 76 1.47 2.90 7.42
N ALA A 77 1.48 2.04 6.40
CA ALA A 77 0.26 1.55 5.76
C ALA A 77 -0.56 0.64 6.67
N ASN A 78 0.07 -0.06 7.63
CA ASN A 78 -0.59 -1.04 8.51
C ASN A 78 -1.50 -0.37 9.54
N ARG A 79 -1.24 0.90 9.89
CA ARG A 79 -2.09 1.69 10.79
C ARG A 79 -3.46 2.06 10.19
N GLY A 80 -3.55 2.24 8.87
CA GLY A 80 -4.76 2.74 8.20
C GLY A 80 -4.92 4.27 8.24
N PHE A 81 -6.14 4.75 7.98
CA PHE A 81 -6.43 6.17 7.76
C PHE A 81 -7.32 6.77 8.84
N ASN A 82 -7.00 7.99 9.27
CA ASN A 82 -7.86 8.77 10.16
C ASN A 82 -9.02 9.38 9.35
N VAL A 83 -10.26 9.07 9.74
CA VAL A 83 -11.47 9.73 9.27
C VAL A 83 -11.79 10.89 10.20
N ALA A 84 -12.06 12.06 9.61
CA ALA A 84 -12.41 13.25 10.37
C ALA A 84 -13.66 13.00 11.24
N PRO A 85 -13.73 13.61 12.44
CA PRO A 85 -14.89 13.48 13.30
C PRO A 85 -16.13 14.08 12.64
N ALA A 86 -17.30 13.51 12.95
CA ALA A 86 -18.57 14.09 12.53
C ALA A 86 -18.84 15.36 13.34
N VAL A 87 -19.45 16.36 12.68
CA VAL A 87 -19.90 17.60 13.30
C VAL A 87 -21.42 17.53 13.41
N ILE A 88 -21.92 17.66 14.63
CA ILE A 88 -23.35 17.69 14.92
C ILE A 88 -23.71 19.12 15.30
N ARG A 89 -24.65 19.71 14.57
CA ARG A 89 -25.21 21.02 14.89
C ARG A 89 -26.60 20.83 15.46
N ILE A 90 -26.84 21.36 16.65
CA ILE A 90 -28.17 21.35 17.25
C ILE A 90 -28.98 22.48 16.61
N LEU A 91 -30.07 22.11 15.95
CA LEU A 91 -31.01 23.06 15.36
C LEU A 91 -32.07 23.39 16.41
N ASP A 92 -32.13 24.64 16.84
CA ASP A 92 -33.18 25.11 17.73
C ASP A 92 -34.46 25.37 16.93
N SER A 93 -35.56 24.74 17.35
CA SER A 93 -36.86 24.88 16.71
C SER A 93 -37.63 26.12 17.18
N ASN A 94 -37.19 26.78 18.26
CA ASN A 94 -37.98 27.76 19.01
C ASN A 94 -37.46 29.21 18.91
N ASN A 95 -36.53 29.51 17.98
CA ASN A 95 -36.02 30.87 17.80
C ASN A 95 -37.04 31.77 17.07
N THR A 96 -38.10 32.15 17.77
CA THR A 96 -39.05 33.20 17.40
C THR A 96 -38.72 34.57 18.02
N SER A 97 -37.56 34.74 18.67
CA SER A 97 -37.17 36.02 19.28
C SER A 97 -35.76 36.44 18.87
N ASP A 98 -35.71 37.26 17.83
CA ASP A 98 -35.01 38.55 17.71
C ASP A 98 -33.83 38.84 18.68
N THR A 99 -32.90 37.91 18.80
CA THR A 99 -31.63 38.11 19.51
C THR A 99 -30.52 38.04 18.46
N LEU A 100 -29.78 39.15 18.32
CA LEU A 100 -28.83 39.45 17.23
C LEU A 100 -27.66 38.47 17.05
N THR A 101 -27.62 37.34 17.77
CA THR A 101 -26.60 36.30 17.62
C THR A 101 -27.25 34.92 17.77
N PRO A 102 -27.49 34.17 16.68
CA PRO A 102 -27.95 32.79 16.81
C PRO A 102 -26.86 31.95 17.49
N SER A 103 -27.14 31.49 18.70
CA SER A 103 -26.24 30.60 19.46
C SER A 103 -26.25 29.21 18.85
N PHE A 104 -25.37 28.97 17.88
CA PHE A 104 -25.20 27.64 17.28
C PHE A 104 -24.36 26.75 18.20
N ILE A 105 -24.97 25.69 18.72
CA ILE A 105 -24.25 24.67 19.50
C ILE A 105 -23.73 23.60 18.54
N TYR A 106 -22.42 23.41 18.55
CA TYR A 106 -21.73 22.39 17.76
C TYR A 106 -21.10 21.35 18.68
N LEU A 107 -21.36 20.08 18.37
CA LEU A 107 -20.73 18.93 18.98
C LEU A 107 -19.85 18.24 17.94
N ARG A 108 -18.72 17.67 18.39
CA ARG A 108 -17.82 16.88 17.54
C ARG A 108 -17.67 15.50 18.13
N THR A 109 -17.77 14.48 17.28
CA THR A 109 -17.49 13.10 17.69
C THR A 109 -16.00 12.85 17.77
N THR A 110 -15.61 11.65 18.18
CA THR A 110 -14.23 11.19 18.03
C THR A 110 -13.93 10.88 16.56
N SER A 111 -12.66 10.98 16.17
CA SER A 111 -12.17 10.53 14.86
C SER A 111 -12.17 9.00 14.79
N LEU A 112 -12.46 8.44 13.63
CA LEU A 112 -12.44 6.99 13.41
C LEU A 112 -11.16 6.57 12.68
N LEU A 113 -10.47 5.55 13.17
CA LEU A 113 -9.37 4.92 12.44
C LEU A 113 -9.95 3.84 11.51
N LEU A 114 -9.80 4.02 10.20
CA LEU A 114 -10.26 3.10 9.19
C LEU A 114 -9.12 2.18 8.73
N PRO A 115 -9.16 0.87 9.02
CA PRO A 115 -8.22 -0.08 8.44
C PRO A 115 -8.55 -0.28 6.95
N LEU A 116 -7.53 -0.07 6.13
CA LEU A 116 -7.57 -0.38 4.70
C LEU A 116 -6.80 -1.68 4.44
N PRO A 117 -7.19 -2.46 3.43
CA PRO A 117 -6.36 -3.57 2.97
C PRO A 117 -5.01 -3.00 2.52
N THR A 118 -3.94 -3.42 3.17
CA THR A 118 -2.58 -3.05 2.78
C THR A 118 -2.16 -3.92 1.60
N PRO A 119 -1.66 -3.32 0.50
CA PRO A 119 -1.10 -4.08 -0.59
C PRO A 119 0.23 -4.67 -0.12
N ASP A 120 0.67 -5.73 -0.77
CA ASP A 120 1.99 -6.28 -0.51
C ASP A 120 3.07 -5.33 -1.07
N PHE A 121 3.61 -4.48 -0.19
CA PHE A 121 4.71 -3.57 -0.53
C PHE A 121 6.01 -4.30 -0.85
N SER A 122 6.14 -5.59 -0.52
CA SER A 122 7.33 -6.39 -0.82
C SER A 122 7.41 -6.84 -2.28
N MET A 123 6.25 -6.98 -2.95
CA MET A 123 6.17 -7.49 -4.33
C MET A 123 6.99 -6.66 -5.33
N PRO A 124 6.92 -5.31 -5.34
CA PRO A 124 7.78 -4.50 -6.20
C PRO A 124 9.27 -4.69 -5.93
N TYR A 125 9.69 -4.86 -4.67
CA TYR A 125 11.11 -5.09 -4.34
C TYR A 125 11.62 -6.41 -4.89
N ASN A 126 10.81 -7.48 -4.80
CA ASN A 126 11.17 -8.77 -5.38
C ASN A 126 11.36 -8.67 -6.90
N VAL A 127 10.50 -7.91 -7.58
CA VAL A 127 10.62 -7.66 -9.02
C VAL A 127 11.86 -6.82 -9.35
N ILE A 128 12.17 -5.78 -8.57
CA ILE A 128 13.36 -4.96 -8.77
C ILE A 128 14.63 -5.80 -8.60
N ILE A 129 14.70 -6.62 -7.56
CA ILE A 129 15.85 -7.50 -7.33
C ILE A 129 16.00 -8.49 -8.50
N LEU A 130 14.92 -9.15 -8.90
CA LEU A 130 14.96 -10.12 -10.01
C LEU A 130 15.35 -9.47 -11.34
N THR A 131 14.77 -8.32 -11.69
CA THR A 131 15.11 -7.63 -12.94
C THR A 131 16.54 -7.10 -12.93
N SER A 132 17.01 -6.57 -11.80
CA SER A 132 18.39 -6.10 -11.66
C SER A 132 19.42 -7.24 -11.79
N THR A 133 19.15 -8.44 -11.25
CA THR A 133 20.04 -9.60 -11.39
C THR A 133 20.05 -10.13 -12.82
N VAL A 134 18.90 -10.19 -13.49
CA VAL A 134 18.81 -10.59 -14.90
C VAL A 134 19.61 -9.63 -15.79
N ILE A 135 19.48 -8.32 -15.58
CA ILE A 135 20.23 -7.30 -16.33
C ILE A 135 21.74 -7.43 -16.04
N ALA A 136 22.14 -7.63 -14.78
CA ALA A 136 23.54 -7.81 -14.40
C ALA A 136 24.17 -9.05 -15.05
N LEU A 137 23.44 -10.18 -15.08
CA LEU A 137 23.92 -11.40 -15.72
C LEU A 137 24.00 -11.26 -17.25
N ALA A 138 23.01 -10.62 -17.87
CA ALA A 138 23.02 -10.36 -19.31
C ALA A 138 24.20 -9.45 -19.70
N PHE A 139 24.36 -8.32 -19.00
CA PHE A 139 25.46 -7.40 -19.25
C PHE A 139 26.81 -8.06 -18.97
N GLY A 140 26.95 -8.78 -17.85
CA GLY A 140 28.18 -9.49 -17.50
C GLY A 140 28.58 -10.52 -18.56
N ASN A 141 27.62 -11.29 -19.08
CA ASN A 141 27.89 -12.24 -20.16
C ASN A 141 28.29 -11.56 -21.46
N ILE A 142 27.58 -10.51 -21.87
CA ILE A 142 27.89 -9.75 -23.09
C ILE A 142 29.27 -9.07 -22.97
N PHE A 143 29.53 -8.41 -21.86
CA PHE A 143 30.81 -7.75 -21.60
C PHE A 143 31.97 -8.75 -21.60
N ASN A 144 31.78 -9.92 -20.96
CA ASN A 144 32.78 -10.98 -20.96
C ASN A 144 33.04 -11.50 -22.39
N LEU A 145 32.01 -11.70 -23.21
CA LEU A 145 32.20 -12.11 -24.60
C LEU A 145 32.95 -11.07 -25.45
N LEU A 146 32.68 -9.78 -25.22
CA LEU A 146 33.31 -8.70 -25.98
C LEU A 146 34.75 -8.42 -25.55
N VAL A 147 35.06 -8.53 -24.26
CA VAL A 147 36.38 -8.15 -23.71
C VAL A 147 37.31 -9.35 -23.55
N ARG A 148 36.79 -10.57 -23.37
CA ARG A 148 37.64 -11.75 -23.18
C ARG A 148 38.34 -12.07 -24.50
N ARG A 149 39.68 -12.00 -24.47
CA ARG A 149 40.53 -12.43 -25.58
C ARG A 149 40.28 -13.92 -25.85
N LEU A 150 39.63 -14.23 -26.95
CA LEU A 150 39.47 -15.60 -27.44
C LEU A 150 40.81 -16.02 -28.05
N VAL A 151 41.56 -16.87 -27.33
CA VAL A 151 42.82 -17.43 -27.80
C VAL A 151 42.51 -18.73 -28.54
N GLY A 152 43.10 -18.92 -29.73
CA GLY A 152 42.95 -20.16 -30.49
C GLY A 152 43.53 -21.36 -29.74
N ALA A 153 43.06 -22.57 -30.03
CA ALA A 153 43.50 -23.80 -29.33
C ALA A 153 45.03 -24.03 -29.39
N GLU A 154 45.68 -23.49 -30.43
CA GLU A 154 47.14 -23.55 -30.64
C GLU A 154 47.94 -22.58 -29.76
N GLU A 155 47.34 -21.47 -29.31
CA GLU A 155 47.98 -20.43 -28.49
C GLU A 155 47.59 -20.52 -27.00
N ALA A 156 46.64 -21.39 -26.66
CA ALA A 156 46.26 -21.61 -25.27
C ALA A 156 47.41 -22.30 -24.53
N PRO A 157 47.89 -21.79 -23.37
CA PRO A 157 48.83 -22.55 -22.53
C PRO A 157 48.17 -23.90 -22.23
N PRO A 158 48.93 -25.02 -22.16
CA PRO A 158 48.35 -26.35 -22.01
C PRO A 158 47.66 -26.45 -20.65
N SER A 159 46.39 -26.05 -20.60
CA SER A 159 45.60 -25.99 -19.38
C SER A 159 44.92 -27.34 -19.20
N GLY A 160 45.70 -28.26 -18.64
CA GLY A 160 45.21 -29.54 -18.18
C GLY A 160 46.07 -30.00 -17.01
N VAL A 161 45.45 -30.64 -16.02
CA VAL A 161 46.16 -31.23 -14.86
C VAL A 161 47.31 -32.13 -15.33
N LYS A 162 47.14 -32.82 -16.46
CA LYS A 162 48.16 -33.67 -17.11
C LYS A 162 49.39 -32.88 -17.61
N ALA A 163 49.22 -31.63 -18.05
CA ALA A 163 50.32 -30.79 -18.53
C ALA A 163 51.17 -30.23 -17.38
N VAL A 164 50.52 -29.84 -16.28
CA VAL A 164 51.21 -29.40 -15.04
C VAL A 164 51.97 -30.58 -14.39
N ILE A 165 51.40 -31.79 -14.44
CA ILE A 165 52.08 -32.99 -13.93
C ILE A 165 53.28 -33.35 -14.83
N ARG A 166 53.12 -33.30 -16.16
CA ARG A 166 54.23 -33.55 -17.10
C ARG A 166 55.35 -32.53 -16.96
N SER A 167 55.05 -31.24 -16.78
CA SER A 167 56.08 -30.22 -16.61
C SER A 167 56.86 -30.40 -15.30
N LYS A 168 56.19 -30.81 -14.21
CA LYS A 168 56.85 -31.15 -12.94
C LYS A 168 57.71 -32.41 -13.04
N ILE A 169 57.27 -33.43 -13.77
CA ILE A 169 58.05 -34.66 -13.99
C ILE A 169 59.29 -34.39 -14.85
N VAL A 170 59.16 -33.58 -15.91
CA VAL A 170 60.30 -33.16 -16.75
C VAL A 170 61.30 -32.35 -15.93
N ALA A 171 60.83 -31.39 -15.12
CA ALA A 171 61.69 -30.62 -14.22
C ALA A 171 62.41 -31.48 -13.18
N LEU A 172 61.77 -32.54 -12.67
CA LEU A 172 62.41 -33.49 -11.75
C LEU A 172 63.44 -34.37 -12.46
N LYS A 173 63.13 -34.83 -13.68
CA LYS A 173 64.02 -35.66 -14.50
C LYS A 173 65.28 -34.90 -14.91
N ASP A 174 65.15 -33.63 -15.27
CA ASP A 174 66.27 -32.75 -15.61
C ASP A 174 67.13 -32.40 -14.39
N LYS A 175 66.54 -32.42 -13.19
CA LYS A 175 67.27 -32.24 -11.92
C LYS A 175 68.03 -33.50 -11.48
N ILE A 176 67.55 -34.68 -11.87
CA ILE A 176 68.18 -35.98 -11.55
C ILE A 176 69.24 -36.35 -12.59
N ARG A 177 69.02 -36.04 -13.87
CA ARG A 177 69.94 -36.36 -14.97
C ARG A 177 70.85 -35.16 -15.26
N GLY A 178 71.66 -34.79 -14.27
CA GLY A 178 72.53 -33.61 -14.26
C GLY A 178 73.15 -33.25 -15.62
N LYS A 179 73.17 -31.93 -15.92
CA LYS A 179 73.69 -31.32 -17.15
C LYS A 179 74.94 -32.04 -17.68
N GLU A 180 74.80 -32.81 -18.76
CA GLU A 180 75.93 -33.11 -19.62
C GLU A 180 76.24 -31.86 -20.45
N THR A 181 77.30 -31.16 -20.05
CA THR A 181 77.99 -30.16 -20.86
C THR A 181 78.45 -30.80 -22.16
N LYS A 182 77.95 -30.34 -23.31
CA LYS A 182 78.65 -30.51 -24.59
C LYS A 182 79.41 -29.22 -24.90
N VAL A 183 80.74 -29.36 -24.85
CA VAL A 183 81.72 -28.45 -25.44
C VAL A 183 81.85 -28.84 -26.90
N GLU A 184 81.42 -27.94 -27.79
CA GLU A 184 82.06 -27.46 -29.03
C GLU A 184 81.10 -26.49 -29.73
#